data_AF-A0A3Q9W8N5-F1
#
_entry.id   AF-A0A3Q9W8N5-F1
#
_cell.length_a   1.000
_cell.length_b   1.000
_cell.length_c   1.000
_cell.angle_alpha   90.00
_cell.angle_beta   90.00
_cell.angle_gamma   90.00
#
_symmetry.space_group_name_H-M   'P 1'
#
loop_
_entity.id
_entity.type
_entity.pdbx_description
1 polymer ?
#
loop_
_entity_poly.entity_id
_entity_poly.type
_entity_poly.pdbx_seq_one_letter_code
_entity_poly.pdbx_strand_id
1 'polypeptide(L)' 'MTNASPSVFLEWIPQAVYIQNYLEKKETIDERIKKHHWIKGIHYNVPKGSKTRWINIMEVNKWAAGQVIQAYQVAS' A
#
# COMPACT_ATOMS: atom_id res chain seq x y z
N MET A 1 -5.75 33.48 4.22
CA MET A 1 -5.98 32.28 5.06
C MET A 1 -6.88 31.37 4.22
N THR A 2 -6.36 30.41 3.45
CA THR A 2 -5.78 29.13 3.90
C THR A 2 -4.65 28.69 2.95
N ASN A 3 -3.51 28.28 3.53
CA ASN A 3 -2.43 27.64 2.78
C ASN A 3 -2.82 26.16 2.54
N ALA A 4 -3.40 25.85 1.39
CA ALA A 4 -3.41 24.47 0.92
C ALA A 4 -2.01 24.18 0.35
N SER A 5 -1.13 23.61 1.16
CA SER A 5 0.09 22.99 0.65
C SER A 5 -0.34 21.72 -0.07
N PRO A 6 -0.15 21.58 -1.40
CA PRO A 6 -0.47 20.35 -2.09
C PRO A 6 0.64 19.34 -1.72
N SER A 7 0.49 18.66 -0.59
CA SER A 7 1.32 17.51 -0.25
C SER A 7 0.91 16.32 -1.12
N VAL A 8 1.22 16.38 -2.42
CA VAL A 8 0.87 15.37 -3.43
C VAL A 8 1.90 14.24 -3.52
N PHE A 9 2.85 14.14 -2.60
CA PHE A 9 3.95 13.19 -2.75
C PHE A 9 4.23 12.48 -1.45
N LEU A 10 3.78 11.22 -1.35
CA LEU A 10 4.42 10.08 -0.67
C LEU A 10 3.40 8.93 -0.52
N GLU A 11 2.88 8.38 -1.61
CA GLU A 11 1.99 7.22 -1.48
C GLU A 11 2.76 5.91 -1.44
N TRP A 12 3.87 5.80 -2.17
CA TRP A 12 4.66 4.59 -2.23
C TRP A 12 5.94 4.72 -1.42
N ILE A 13 6.10 3.86 -0.40
CA ILE A 13 7.32 3.81 0.41
C ILE A 13 7.92 2.40 0.45
N PRO A 14 9.24 2.23 0.60
CA PRO A 14 9.83 0.92 0.80
C PRO A 14 9.23 0.21 2.03
N GLN A 15 9.04 -1.10 1.95
CA GLN A 15 8.45 -1.90 3.02
C GLN A 15 9.19 -1.74 4.37
N ALA A 16 10.51 -1.58 4.34
CA ALA A 16 11.30 -1.32 5.55
C ALA A 16 10.88 0.00 6.24
N VAL A 17 10.64 1.06 5.46
CA VAL A 17 10.16 2.35 5.97
C VAL A 17 8.73 2.21 6.49
N TYR A 18 7.88 1.45 5.80
CA TYR A 18 6.51 1.18 6.26
C TYR A 18 6.49 0.44 7.61
N ILE A 19 7.28 -0.63 7.74
CA ILE A 19 7.44 -1.39 8.99
C ILE A 19 7.91 -0.46 10.14
N GLN A 20 8.89 0.40 9.86
CA GLN A 20 9.40 1.34 10.85
C GLN A 20 8.35 2.37 11.29
N ASN A 21 7.59 2.92 10.35
CA ASN A 21 6.64 4.00 10.62
C ASN A 21 5.33 3.52 11.26
N TYR A 22 4.86 2.32 10.89
CA TYR A 22 3.55 1.79 11.29
C TYR A 22 3.65 0.63 12.29
N LEU A 23 4.86 0.30 12.74
CA LEU A 23 5.15 -0.74 13.73
C LEU A 23 4.58 -2.12 13.37
N GLU A 24 4.41 -2.37 12.08
CA GLU A 24 3.92 -3.65 11.59
C GLU A 24 5.04 -4.67 11.47
N LYS A 25 4.69 -5.94 11.69
CA LYS A 25 5.61 -7.04 11.43
C LYS A 25 5.64 -7.37 9.95
N LYS A 26 6.81 -7.77 9.44
CA LYS A 26 6.96 -8.26 8.07
C LYS A 26 6.01 -9.43 7.79
N GLU A 27 5.83 -10.30 8.76
CA GLU A 27 4.97 -11.48 8.69
C GLU A 27 3.50 -11.08 8.50
N THR A 28 3.06 -10.01 9.14
CA THR A 28 1.69 -9.47 8.98
C THR A 28 1.45 -8.98 7.55
N ILE A 29 2.42 -8.29 6.96
CA ILE A 29 2.35 -7.85 5.56
C ILE A 29 2.32 -9.07 4.63
N ASP A 30 3.17 -10.06 4.88
CA ASP A 30 3.20 -11.30 4.10
C ASP A 30 1.87 -12.08 4.17
N GLU A 31 1.25 -12.14 5.35
CA GLU A 31 -0.06 -12.76 5.51
C GLU A 31 -1.16 -12.04 4.74
N ARG A 32 -1.18 -10.70 4.73
CA ARG A 32 -2.18 -9.92 3.98
C ARG A 32 -2.06 -10.12 2.48
N ILE A 33 -0.82 -10.21 1.98
CA ILE A 33 -0.56 -10.52 0.56
C ILE A 33 -0.98 -11.97 0.27
N LYS A 34 -0.58 -12.93 1.11
CA LYS A 34 -0.94 -14.35 0.95
C LYS A 34 -2.46 -14.56 0.94
N LYS A 35 -3.19 -13.88 1.83
CA LYS A 35 -4.66 -13.91 1.91
C LYS A 35 -5.36 -13.03 0.89
N HIS A 36 -4.62 -12.39 -0.03
CA HIS A 36 -5.14 -11.53 -1.11
C HIS A 36 -5.89 -10.29 -0.61
N HIS A 37 -5.69 -9.91 0.65
CA HIS A 37 -6.17 -8.63 1.18
C HIS A 37 -5.38 -7.46 0.56
N TRP A 38 -4.07 -7.65 0.36
CA TRP A 38 -3.21 -6.67 -0.33
C TRP A 38 -2.89 -7.16 -1.73
N ILE A 39 -3.31 -6.39 -2.72
CA ILE A 39 -3.23 -6.71 -4.14
C ILE A 39 -1.99 -6.04 -4.77
N LYS A 40 -1.22 -6.79 -5.57
CA LYS A 40 -0.07 -6.27 -6.31
C LYS A 40 -0.52 -5.21 -7.32
N GLY A 41 0.21 -4.10 -7.41
CA GLY A 41 -0.12 -2.95 -8.26
C GLY A 41 -1.09 -1.96 -7.60
N ILE A 42 -1.73 -2.34 -6.49
CA ILE A 42 -2.67 -1.48 -5.74
C ILE A 42 -2.06 -1.15 -4.37
N HIS A 43 -1.95 -2.15 -3.50
CA HIS A 43 -1.49 -1.98 -2.12
C HIS A 43 0.03 -2.12 -1.99
N TYR A 44 0.63 -2.95 -2.85
CA TYR A 44 2.07 -3.17 -2.87
C TYR A 44 2.58 -3.36 -4.30
N ASN A 45 3.87 -3.12 -4.52
CA ASN A 45 4.54 -3.40 -5.78
C ASN A 45 6.00 -3.81 -5.55
N VAL A 46 6.65 -4.36 -6.56
CA VAL A 46 8.09 -4.66 -6.57
C VAL A 46 8.68 -3.93 -7.78
N PRO A 47 9.06 -2.64 -7.63
CA PRO A 47 9.62 -1.87 -8.74
C PRO A 47 10.88 -2.55 -9.30
N LYS A 48 11.05 -2.48 -10.63
CA LYS A 48 12.23 -3.04 -11.30
C LYS A 48 13.51 -2.44 -10.71
N GLY A 49 14.47 -3.30 -10.34
CA GLY A 49 15.73 -2.89 -9.73
C GLY A 49 15.65 -2.61 -8.21
N SER A 50 14.46 -2.65 -7.61
CA SER A 50 14.34 -2.55 -6.16
C SER A 50 14.64 -3.89 -5.49
N LYS A 51 15.37 -3.84 -4.37
CA LYS A 51 15.63 -5.02 -3.52
C LYS A 51 14.48 -5.30 -2.55
N THR A 52 13.47 -4.43 -2.50
CA THR A 52 12.37 -4.51 -1.53
C THR A 52 11.03 -4.24 -2.20
N ARG A 53 9.96 -4.69 -1.54
CA ARG A 53 8.60 -4.28 -1.86
C ARG A 53 8.39 -2.81 -1.51
N TRP A 54 7.53 -2.15 -2.26
CA TRP A 54 7.01 -0.82 -1.95
C TRP A 54 5.54 -0.94 -1.60
N ILE A 55 5.10 -0.17 -0.60
CA ILE A 55 3.75 -0.19 -0.05
C ILE A 55 3.06 1.13 -0.41
N ASN A 56 1.86 1.05 -0.96
CA ASN A 56 1.00 2.20 -1.19
C ASN A 56 0.22 2.52 0.09
N ILE A 57 0.67 3.52 0.84
CA ILE A 57 0.07 3.95 2.10
C ILE A 57 -1.38 4.36 1.90
N MET A 58 -1.70 5.08 0.82
CA MET A 58 -3.08 5.53 0.56
C MET A 58 -4.01 4.33 0.39
N GLU A 59 -3.66 3.39 -0.49
CA GLU A 59 -4.53 2.24 -0.78
C GLU A 59 -4.64 1.29 0.42
N VAL A 60 -3.56 1.13 1.19
CA VAL A 60 -3.60 0.39 2.46
C VAL A 60 -4.54 1.06 3.47
N ASN A 61 -4.54 2.39 3.57
CA ASN A 61 -5.46 3.10 4.47
C ASN A 61 -6.91 2.98 4.01
N LYS A 62 -7.18 3.03 2.69
CA LYS A 62 -8.52 2.79 2.14
C LYS A 62 -9.02 1.39 2.50
N TRP A 63 -8.19 0.37 2.29
CA TRP A 63 -8.49 -1.00 2.70
C TRP A 63 -8.75 -1.12 4.21
N ALA A 64 -7.90 -0.50 5.04
CA ALA A 64 -8.04 -0.54 6.50
C ALA A 64 -9.34 0.15 6.98
N ALA A 65 -9.80 1.18 6.26
CA ALA A 65 -11.08 1.84 6.49
C ALA A 65 -12.30 1.03 6.00
N GLY A 66 -12.10 -0.19 5.48
CA GLY A 66 -13.16 -1.02 4.93
C GLY A 66 -13.70 -0.52 3.58
N GLN A 67 -12.97 0.40 2.91
CA GLN A 67 -13.37 0.83 1.58
C GLN A 67 -13.13 -0.32 0.60
N VAL A 68 -14.22 -0.79 -0.01
CA VAL A 68 -14.13 -1.74 -1.11
C VAL A 68 -13.54 -0.99 -2.30
N ILE A 69 -12.35 -1.38 -2.73
CA ILE A 69 -11.82 -0.93 -4.03
C ILE A 69 -12.71 -1.59 -5.09
N GLN A 70 -13.70 -0.85 -5.59
CA GLN A 70 -14.52 -1.27 -6.74
C GLN A 70 -13.69 -1.19 -8.03
N ALA A 71 -12.78 -2.14 -8.22
CA ALA A 71 -12.17 -2.54 -9.49
C ALA A 71 -11.32 -3.78 -9.19
N TYR A 72 -11.47 -4.97 -9.78
CA TYR A 72 -11.79 -5.29 -11.17
C TYR A 72 -12.54 -6.64 -11.24
N GLN A 73 -13.85 -6.61 -11.46
CA GLN A 73 -14.54 -7.67 -12.20
C GLN A 73 -14.64 -7.19 -13.65
N VAL A 74 -13.55 -7.36 -14.39
CA VAL A 74 -13.62 -7.48 -15.85
C VAL A 74 -12.68 -8.64 -16.22
N ALA A 75 -13.26 -9.61 -16.93
CA ALA A 75 -12.68 -10.86 -17.41
C ALA A 75 -12.52 -12.01 -16.37
N SER A 76 -13.61 -12.76 -16.19
CA SER A 76 -13.63 -14.24 -16.28
C SER A 76 -15.02 -14.66 -16.72
#